data_AF-A0A540LSQ3-F1
#
_entry.id   AF-A0A540LSQ3-F1
#
_cell.length_a   1.000
_cell.length_b   1.000
_cell.length_c   1.000
_cell.angle_alpha   90.00
_cell.angle_beta   90.00
_cell.angle_gamma   90.00
#
_symmetry.space_group_name_H-M   'P 1'
#
loop_
_entity.id
_entity.type
_entity.pdbx_description
1 polymer ?
#
loop_
_entity_poly.entity_id
_entity_poly.type
_entity_poly.pdbx_seq_one_letter_code
_entity_poly.pdbx_strand_id
1 'polypeptide(L)' 'MSSRSSRTIYVGNLPGDIRIREVEGLFLKYGPIVDIDLKIPPRPPGYAFV' A
#
# COMPACT_ATOMS: atom_id res chain seq x y z
N MET A 1 25.78 1.17 3.17
CA MET A 1 24.34 0.83 3.28
C MET A 1 23.82 0.63 1.87
N SER A 2 23.80 -0.62 1.38
CA SER A 2 23.15 -0.88 0.09
C SER A 2 21.65 -0.60 0.28
N SER A 3 21.11 0.38 -0.43
CA SER A 3 19.67 0.50 -0.59
C SER A 3 19.21 -0.74 -1.34
N ARG A 4 18.91 -1.80 -0.60
CA ARG A 4 18.23 -2.97 -1.16
C ARG A 4 16.96 -2.38 -1.76
N SER A 5 16.83 -2.38 -3.09
CA SER A 5 15.61 -1.92 -3.73
C SER A 5 14.51 -2.87 -3.29
N SER A 6 13.82 -2.55 -2.21
CA SER A 6 12.60 -3.24 -1.84
C SER A 6 11.63 -2.99 -2.98
N ARG A 7 11.12 -4.07 -3.59
CA ARG A 7 10.05 -3.99 -4.60
C ARG A 7 8.70 -3.67 -3.94
N THR A 8 8.75 -3.05 -2.77
CA THR A 8 7.63 -2.80 -1.87
C THR A 8 7.65 -1.34 -1.50
N ILE A 9 6.51 -0.68 -1.71
CA ILE A 9 6.26 0.73 -1.49
C ILE A 9 5.38 0.86 -0.24
N TYR A 10 5.77 1.73 0.68
CA TYR A 10 4.92 2.10 1.81
C TYR A 10 3.98 3.25 1.41
N VAL A 11 2.71 3.10 1.72
CA VAL A 11 1.67 4.09 1.48
C VAL A 11 0.96 4.40 2.79
N GLY A 12 1.18 5.59 3.33
CA GLY A 12 0.59 6.05 4.59
C GLY A 12 -0.57 7.02 4.39
N ASN A 13 -1.16 7.44 5.51
CA ASN A 13 -2.24 8.43 5.54
C ASN A 13 -3.48 8.00 4.72
N LEU A 14 -3.76 6.70 4.68
CA LEU A 14 -4.94 6.19 3.99
C LEU A 14 -6.21 6.41 4.83
N PRO A 15 -7.36 6.68 4.19
CA PRO A 15 -8.66 6.72 4.85
C PRO A 15 -8.97 5.41 5.59
N GLY A 16 -9.78 5.48 6.65
CA GLY A 16 -10.14 4.31 7.45
C GLY A 16 -11.08 3.31 6.74
N ASP A 17 -11.69 3.73 5.63
CA ASP A 17 -12.61 2.96 4.80
C ASP A 17 -12.00 2.48 3.47
N ILE A 18 -10.71 2.75 3.24
CA ILE A 18 -9.97 2.32 2.05
C ILE A 18 -10.03 0.79 1.87
N ARG A 19 -10.16 0.34 0.63
CA ARG A 19 -10.14 -1.09 0.27
C ARG A 19 -8.93 -1.45 -0.57
N ILE A 20 -8.52 -2.72 -0.49
CA ILE A 20 -7.41 -3.27 -1.28
C ILE A 20 -7.60 -2.99 -2.79
N ARG A 21 -8.82 -3.12 -3.32
CA ARG A 21 -9.14 -2.85 -4.72
C ARG A 21 -8.89 -1.40 -5.15
N GLU A 22 -9.05 -0.44 -4.24
CA GLU A 22 -8.79 0.96 -4.51
C GLU A 22 -7.29 1.21 -4.60
N VAL A 23 -6.51 0.62 -3.67
CA VAL A 23 -5.04 0.66 -3.72
C VAL A 23 -4.54 -0.02 -5.01
N GLU A 24 -5.05 -1.21 -5.32
CA GLU A 24 -4.71 -1.93 -6.56
C GLU A 24 -5.00 -1.07 -7.80
N GLY A 25 -6.19 -0.48 -7.91
CA GLY A 25 -6.56 0.38 -9.03
C GLY A 25 -5.67 1.63 -9.16
N LEU A 26 -5.15 2.16 -8.05
CA LEU A 26 -4.23 3.30 -8.06
C LEU A 26 -2.84 2.90 -8.58
N PHE A 27 -2.35 1.72 -8.24
CA PHE A 27 -0.98 1.30 -8.52
C PHE A 27 -0.82 0.43 -9.79
N LEU A 28 -1.90 -0.21 -10.27
CA LEU A 28 -1.86 -1.12 -11.42
C LEU A 28 -1.34 -0.44 -12.70
N LYS A 29 -1.56 0.87 -12.85
CA LYS A 29 -1.03 1.67 -13.97
C LYS A 29 0.50 1.76 -14.00
N TYR A 30 1.17 1.47 -12.89
CA TYR A 30 2.62 1.50 -12.78
C TYR A 30 3.27 0.13 -12.98
N GLY A 31 2.47 -0.93 -13.10
CA GLY A 31 2.95 -2.29 -13.35
C GLY A 31 2.11 -3.35 -12.61
N PRO A 32 2.43 -4.63 -12.85
CA PRO A 32 1.77 -5.73 -12.14
C PRO A 32 2.11 -5.66 -10.65
N ILE A 33 1.07 -5.72 -9.82
CA ILE A 33 1.19 -5.77 -8.36
C ILE A 33 1.23 -7.24 -7.94
N VAL A 34 2.19 -7.60 -7.10
CA VAL A 34 2.36 -8.98 -6.64
C VAL A 34 1.51 -9.25 -5.40
N ASP A 35 1.49 -8.30 -4.46
CA ASP A 35 0.76 -8.42 -3.20
C ASP A 35 0.41 -7.02 -2.67
N ILE A 36 -0.63 -6.91 -1.85
CA ILE A 36 -1.01 -5.68 -1.16
C ILE A 36 -1.36 -6.01 0.29
N ASP A 37 -0.54 -5.53 1.22
CA ASP A 37 -0.81 -5.66 2.65
C ASP A 37 -1.41 -4.36 3.20
N LEU A 38 -2.74 -4.30 3.27
CA LEU A 38 -3.49 -3.17 3.83
C LEU A 38 -3.70 -3.34 5.33
N LYS A 39 -3.29 -2.33 6.11
CA LYS A 39 -3.44 -2.28 7.56
C LYS A 39 -4.37 -1.13 7.96
N ILE A 40 -5.46 -1.48 8.65
CA ILE A 40 -6.43 -0.54 9.20
C ILE A 40 -6.41 -0.66 10.73
N PRO A 41 -5.50 0.07 11.41
CA PRO A 41 -5.47 0.07 12.87
C PRO A 41 -6.71 0.75 13.46
N PRO A 42 -7.09 0.44 14.71
CA PRO A 42 -8.23 1.08 15.39
C PRO A 42 -8.10 2.60 15.54
N ARG A 43 -6.88 3.12 15.52
CA ARG A 43 -6.57 4.56 15.52
C ARG A 43 -6.06 4.94 14.12
N PRO A 44 -6.79 5.76 13.36
CA PRO A 44 -6.34 6.26 12.05
C PRO A 44 -4.98 6.98 12.12
N PRO A 45 -4.25 7.09 11.00
CA PRO A 45 -4.62 6.68 9.64
C PRO A 45 -4.26 5.22 9.29
N GLY A 46 -4.91 4.69 8.24
CA GLY A 46 -4.53 3.43 7.63
C GLY A 46 -3.21 3.53 6.86
N TYR A 47 -2.61 2.38 6.57
CA TYR A 47 -1.40 2.29 5.76
C TYR A 47 -1.37 0.98 4.96
N ALA A 48 -0.62 0.95 3.88
CA ALA A 48 -0.46 -0.22 3.04
C ALA A 48 1.01 -0.43 2.62
N PHE A 49 1.34 -1.69 2.34
CA PHE A 49 2.53 -2.07 1.60
C PHE A 49 2.12 -2.67 0.27
N VAL A 50 2.65 -2.12 -0.83
CA VAL A 50 2.34 -2.51 -2.23
C VAL A 50 3.61 -2.99 -2.91
#